data_AF-A0A2N8N8Q8-F1
#
_entry.id   AF-A0A2N8N8Q8-F1
#
_cell.length_a   1.000
_cell.length_b   1.000
_cell.length_c   1.000
_cell.angle_alpha   90.00
_cell.angle_beta   90.00
_cell.angle_gamma   90.00
#
_symmetry.space_group_name_H-M   'P 1'
#
loop_
_entity.id
_entity.type
_entity.pdbx_description
1 polymer ?
#
loop_
_entity_poly.entity_id
_entity_poly.type
_entity_poly.pdbx_seq_one_letter_code
_entity_poly.pdbx_strand_id
1 'polypeptide(L)'
;MKRVAILLLCALLSITAGRADDWEGNLTFSAEDVAAFEGCMQSVRSAAPQTVGDATLAAARHFVGRPYVAATLEKDPERLVVNLREWDCTTLVESAVALARTARSDAPSFATYLRELSRLRYRSDTINDYTDDGSR
;
A
#
# COMPACT_ATOMS: atom_id res chain seq x y z
N MET A 1 -17.88 3.53 -49.15
CA MET A 1 -17.14 4.42 -48.23
C MET A 1 -17.92 4.63 -46.93
N LYS A 2 -18.18 3.58 -46.14
CA LYS A 2 -18.84 3.68 -44.81
C LYS A 2 -18.31 2.66 -43.79
N ARG A 3 -17.28 1.88 -44.15
CA ARG A 3 -16.71 0.80 -43.32
C ARG A 3 -15.36 1.13 -42.70
N VAL A 4 -14.75 2.27 -43.06
CA VAL A 4 -13.45 2.71 -42.53
C VAL A 4 -13.61 3.64 -41.32
N ALA A 5 -14.78 4.27 -41.14
CA ALA A 5 -15.01 5.22 -40.06
C ALA A 5 -15.23 4.57 -38.67
N ILE A 6 -15.40 3.24 -38.59
CA ILE A 6 -15.66 2.55 -37.32
C ILE A 6 -14.36 2.09 -36.64
N LEU A 7 -13.26 1.93 -37.39
CA LEU A 7 -11.98 1.49 -36.83
C LEU A 7 -11.15 2.63 -36.20
N LEU A 8 -11.54 3.89 -36.39
CA LEU A 8 -10.90 5.06 -35.77
C LEU A 8 -11.55 5.50 -34.45
N LEU A 9 -12.70 4.92 -34.08
CA LEU A 9 -13.40 5.24 -32.81
C LEU A 9 -13.00 4.31 -31.64
N CYS A 10 -12.17 3.29 -31.89
CA CYS A 10 -11.68 2.38 -30.84
C CYS A 10 -10.38 2.84 -30.17
N ALA A 11 -9.78 3.95 -30.62
CA ALA A 11 -8.52 4.49 -30.05
C ALA A 11 -8.72 5.44 -28.85
N LEU A 12 -9.93 5.50 -28.29
CA LEU A 12 -10.27 6.32 -27.11
C LEU A 12 -10.68 5.48 -25.88
N LEU A 13 -10.46 4.16 -25.91
CA LEU A 13 -10.70 3.31 -24.75
C LEU A 13 -9.46 3.28 -23.83
N SER A 14 -9.50 4.22 -22.89
CA SER A 14 -9.09 3.98 -21.50
C SER A 14 -7.63 3.65 -21.25
N ILE A 15 -6.71 4.56 -21.56
CA ILE A 15 -5.59 4.77 -20.65
C ILE A 15 -6.12 5.66 -19.53
N THR A 16 -6.79 5.05 -18.55
CA THR A 16 -6.73 5.64 -17.20
C THR A 16 -5.30 5.42 -16.76
N ALA A 17 -4.42 6.35 -17.12
CA ALA A 17 -3.12 6.42 -16.48
C ALA A 17 -3.46 6.64 -15.01
N GLY A 18 -3.35 5.58 -14.20
CA GLY A 18 -3.20 5.78 -12.76
C GLY A 18 -2.12 6.83 -12.60
N ARG A 19 -2.39 7.86 -11.78
CA ARG A 19 -1.40 8.89 -11.44
C ARG A 19 -0.08 8.14 -11.21
N ALA A 20 0.96 8.53 -11.95
CA ALA A 20 2.31 8.19 -11.53
C ALA A 20 2.45 8.87 -10.17
N ASP A 21 2.33 8.09 -9.11
CA ASP A 21 2.52 8.58 -7.76
C ASP A 21 4.00 9.06 -7.70
N ASP A 22 4.22 10.32 -7.36
CA ASP A 22 5.53 10.96 -7.39
C ASP A 22 6.19 10.89 -6.01
N TRP A 23 6.64 9.69 -5.62
CA TRP A 23 7.34 9.51 -4.34
C TRP A 23 8.77 10.10 -4.32
N GLU A 24 9.12 11.01 -5.23
CA GLU A 24 10.48 11.50 -5.44
C GLU A 24 11.10 12.04 -4.14
N GLY A 25 12.07 11.29 -3.60
CA GLY A 25 12.80 11.65 -2.40
C GLY A 25 12.06 11.44 -1.07
N ASN A 26 10.78 11.00 -1.08
CA ASN A 26 9.94 10.92 0.12
C ASN A 26 9.38 9.52 0.46
N LEU A 27 10.15 8.48 0.12
CA LEU A 27 9.84 7.07 0.40
C LEU A 27 11.06 6.36 0.95
N THR A 28 10.87 5.49 1.95
CA THR A 28 11.93 4.64 2.50
C THR A 28 11.41 3.22 2.72
N PHE A 29 12.10 2.24 2.14
CA PHE A 29 11.87 0.81 2.34
C PHE A 29 13.16 0.03 2.03
N SER A 30 13.22 -1.22 2.47
CA SER A 30 14.31 -2.16 2.17
C SER A 30 13.84 -3.30 1.26
N ALA A 31 14.78 -4.06 0.69
CA ALA A 31 14.45 -5.27 -0.07
C ALA A 31 13.71 -6.33 0.78
N GLU A 32 13.99 -6.36 2.07
CA GLU A 32 13.33 -7.24 3.05
C GLU A 32 11.85 -6.85 3.23
N ASP A 33 11.52 -5.55 3.14
CA ASP A 33 10.13 -5.09 3.18
C ASP A 33 9.37 -5.54 1.93
N VAL A 34 9.99 -5.50 0.75
CA VAL A 34 9.38 -6.04 -0.47
C VAL A 34 9.17 -7.55 -0.37
N ALA A 35 10.14 -8.29 0.16
CA ALA A 35 9.99 -9.73 0.39
C ALA A 35 8.89 -10.05 1.42
N ALA A 36 8.79 -9.26 2.49
CA ALA A 36 7.73 -9.38 3.48
C ALA A 36 6.35 -9.07 2.91
N PHE A 37 6.24 -8.06 2.04
CA PHE A 37 5.03 -7.77 1.29
C PHE A 37 4.59 -8.99 0.47
N GLU A 38 5.47 -9.55 -0.37
CA GLU A 38 5.13 -10.71 -1.20
C GLU A 38 4.71 -11.93 -0.36
N GLY A 39 5.43 -12.19 0.74
CA GLY A 39 5.09 -13.27 1.69
C GLY A 39 3.70 -13.08 2.32
N CYS A 40 3.37 -11.84 2.70
CA CYS A 40 2.05 -11.51 3.23
C CYS A 40 0.97 -11.67 2.16
N MET A 41 1.20 -11.17 0.93
CA MET A 41 0.26 -11.31 -0.18
C MET A 41 -0.02 -12.77 -0.52
N GLN A 42 1.00 -13.64 -0.45
CA GLN A 42 0.81 -15.08 -0.60
C GLN A 42 -0.04 -15.68 0.53
N SER A 43 0.20 -15.26 1.77
CA SER A 43 -0.55 -15.74 2.94
C SER A 43 -2.01 -15.32 2.90
N VAL A 44 -2.29 -14.06 2.54
CA VAL A 44 -3.66 -13.53 2.37
C VAL A 44 -4.37 -14.26 1.22
N ARG A 45 -3.72 -14.47 0.08
CA ARG A 45 -4.30 -15.25 -1.03
C ARG A 45 -4.66 -16.67 -0.60
N SER A 46 -3.76 -17.33 0.14
CA SER A 46 -3.96 -18.71 0.60
C SER A 46 -5.09 -18.82 1.62
N ALA A 47 -5.34 -17.78 2.42
CA ALA A 47 -6.44 -17.72 3.37
C ALA A 47 -7.82 -17.52 2.71
N ALA A 48 -7.87 -17.14 1.42
CA ALA A 48 -9.09 -16.89 0.65
C ALA A 48 -10.17 -16.07 1.42
N PRO A 49 -9.81 -14.89 1.97
CA PRO A 49 -10.71 -14.10 2.80
C PRO A 49 -11.91 -13.59 1.99
N GLN A 50 -13.08 -13.53 2.63
CA GLN A 50 -14.32 -13.08 1.99
C GLN A 50 -14.55 -11.57 2.18
N THR A 51 -14.05 -11.01 3.29
CA THR A 51 -14.20 -9.59 3.62
C THR A 51 -12.84 -8.90 3.74
N VAL A 52 -12.85 -7.55 3.76
CA VAL A 52 -11.66 -6.76 4.12
C VAL A 52 -11.20 -7.11 5.53
N GLY A 53 -12.13 -7.29 6.48
CA GLY A 53 -11.79 -7.64 7.86
C GLY A 53 -11.05 -8.97 7.96
N ASP A 54 -11.50 -9.99 7.23
CA ASP A 54 -10.83 -11.30 7.18
C ASP A 54 -9.44 -11.18 6.55
N ALA A 55 -9.31 -10.37 5.49
CA ALA A 55 -8.03 -10.10 4.84
C ALA A 55 -7.06 -9.36 5.77
N THR A 56 -7.56 -8.37 6.54
CA THR A 56 -6.77 -7.65 7.56
C THR A 56 -6.29 -8.61 8.64
N LEU A 57 -7.17 -9.50 9.12
CA LEU A 57 -6.79 -10.51 10.10
C LEU A 57 -5.74 -11.49 9.56
N ALA A 58 -5.89 -11.93 8.29
CA ALA A 58 -4.91 -12.80 7.63
C ALA A 58 -3.56 -12.09 7.47
N ALA A 59 -3.55 -10.82 7.08
CA ALA A 59 -2.33 -10.01 6.96
C ALA A 59 -1.65 -9.82 8.32
N ALA A 60 -2.38 -9.45 9.37
CA ALA A 60 -1.83 -9.29 10.72
C ALA A 60 -1.24 -10.62 11.25
N ARG A 61 -1.91 -11.75 11.01
CA ARG A 61 -1.43 -13.08 11.41
C ARG A 61 -0.12 -13.48 10.74
N HIS A 62 0.12 -13.05 9.49
CA HIS A 62 1.37 -13.32 8.79
C HIS A 62 2.60 -12.78 9.55
N PHE A 63 2.41 -11.70 10.33
CA PHE A 63 3.51 -11.03 11.03
C PHE A 63 3.66 -11.43 12.51
N VAL A 64 2.90 -12.42 13.00
CA VAL A 64 3.04 -12.91 14.37
C VAL A 64 4.47 -13.41 14.61
N GLY A 65 5.09 -12.91 15.68
CA GLY A 65 6.48 -13.23 16.05
C GLY A 65 7.51 -12.20 15.57
N ARG A 66 7.12 -11.20 14.77
CA ARG A 66 8.00 -10.06 14.47
C ARG A 66 8.18 -9.15 15.70
N PRO A 67 9.37 -8.54 15.87
CA PRO A 67 9.69 -7.75 17.05
C PRO A 67 8.83 -6.49 17.18
N TYR A 68 8.59 -6.10 18.43
CA TYR A 68 7.96 -4.82 18.76
C TYR A 68 9.03 -3.71 18.87
N VAL A 69 8.96 -2.68 18.04
CA VAL A 69 9.90 -1.54 18.02
C VAL A 69 9.12 -0.25 17.81
N ALA A 70 9.23 0.67 18.77
CA ALA A 70 8.59 1.99 18.70
C ALA A 70 9.38 2.97 17.83
N ALA A 71 8.72 4.04 17.39
CA ALA A 71 9.34 5.18 16.71
C ALA A 71 10.08 4.81 15.40
N THR A 72 9.64 3.75 14.71
CA THR A 72 10.24 3.30 13.45
C THR A 72 9.98 4.27 12.28
N LEU A 73 8.96 5.11 12.40
CA LEU A 73 8.57 6.10 11.39
C LEU A 73 9.32 7.43 11.49
N GLU A 74 10.02 7.71 12.60
CA GLU A 74 10.65 9.02 12.83
C GLU A 74 11.81 9.25 11.84
N LYS A 75 11.56 10.11 10.83
CA LYS A 75 12.54 10.55 9.82
C LYS A 75 12.42 12.06 9.63
N ASP A 76 13.56 12.70 9.40
CA ASP A 76 13.64 14.11 9.07
C ASP A 76 14.37 14.28 7.73
N PRO A 77 13.72 14.82 6.68
CA PRO A 77 12.32 15.24 6.66
C PRO A 77 11.32 14.07 6.67
N GLU A 78 10.08 14.35 7.09
CA GLU A 78 8.95 13.41 7.16
C GLU A 78 8.70 12.76 5.79
N ARG A 79 8.48 11.44 5.79
CA ARG A 79 8.41 10.62 4.57
C ARG A 79 7.63 9.34 4.79
N LEU A 80 7.11 8.74 3.72
CA LEU A 80 6.49 7.43 3.82
C LEU A 80 7.54 6.36 4.15
N VAL A 81 7.57 5.90 5.39
CA VAL A 81 8.43 4.80 5.84
C VAL A 81 7.67 3.48 5.80
N VAL A 82 8.11 2.55 4.95
CA VAL A 82 7.66 1.15 5.01
C VAL A 82 8.65 0.37 5.85
N ASN A 83 8.17 -0.14 6.97
CA ASN A 83 8.86 -1.15 7.77
C ASN A 83 7.88 -2.27 8.04
N LEU A 84 8.04 -3.40 7.35
CA LEU A 84 7.22 -4.59 7.60
C LEU A 84 7.90 -5.52 8.61
N ARG A 85 9.17 -5.29 8.95
CA ARG A 85 10.03 -6.20 9.73
C ARG A 85 9.84 -6.05 11.22
N GLU A 86 9.43 -4.86 11.66
CA GLU A 86 9.29 -4.46 13.04
C GLU A 86 7.99 -3.67 13.20
N TRP A 87 7.34 -3.78 14.35
CA TRP A 87 6.01 -3.23 14.57
C TRP A 87 5.88 -2.46 15.88
N ASP A 88 5.03 -1.46 15.90
CA ASP A 88 4.33 -1.02 17.11
C ASP A 88 2.82 -1.27 16.95
N CYS A 89 2.02 -0.84 17.93
CA CYS A 89 0.57 -1.06 17.89
C CYS A 89 -0.10 -0.40 16.68
N THR A 90 0.36 0.77 16.25
CA THR A 90 -0.26 1.57 15.19
C THR A 90 0.18 1.08 13.82
N THR A 91 1.49 0.95 13.61
CA THR A 91 2.08 0.54 12.32
C THR A 91 1.62 -0.85 11.87
N LEU A 92 1.41 -1.78 12.81
CA LEU A 92 0.86 -3.10 12.51
C LEU A 92 -0.57 -3.00 11.97
N VAL A 93 -1.43 -2.23 12.64
CA VAL A 93 -2.84 -2.08 12.23
C VAL A 93 -2.93 -1.41 10.87
N GLU A 94 -2.23 -0.30 10.68
CA GLU A 94 -2.21 0.44 9.42
C GLU A 94 -1.72 -0.42 8.26
N SER A 95 -0.60 -1.12 8.46
CA SER A 95 -0.03 -1.96 7.40
C SER A 95 -0.91 -3.17 7.11
N ALA A 96 -1.50 -3.81 8.13
CA ALA A 96 -2.42 -4.93 7.91
C ALA A 96 -3.66 -4.49 7.11
N VAL A 97 -4.21 -3.31 7.40
CA VAL A 97 -5.34 -2.76 6.64
C VAL A 97 -4.92 -2.38 5.21
N ALA A 98 -3.78 -1.73 5.02
CA ALA A 98 -3.26 -1.39 3.69
C ALA A 98 -3.00 -2.63 2.82
N LEU A 99 -2.40 -3.68 3.41
CA LEU A 99 -2.16 -4.97 2.75
C LEU A 99 -3.48 -5.65 2.37
N ALA A 100 -4.47 -5.64 3.25
CA ALA A 100 -5.79 -6.21 2.99
C ALA A 100 -6.51 -5.49 1.83
N ARG A 101 -6.46 -4.16 1.81
CA ARG A 101 -7.02 -3.36 0.70
C ARG A 101 -6.28 -3.63 -0.61
N THR A 102 -4.95 -3.76 -0.54
CA THR A 102 -4.10 -4.08 -1.71
C THR A 102 -4.45 -5.45 -2.28
N ALA A 103 -4.55 -6.48 -1.43
CA ALA A 103 -4.90 -7.84 -1.83
C ALA A 103 -6.29 -7.96 -2.47
N ARG A 104 -7.20 -7.03 -2.16
CA ARG A 104 -8.55 -6.98 -2.73
C ARG A 104 -8.73 -5.95 -3.85
N SER A 105 -7.65 -5.26 -4.24
CA SER A 105 -7.69 -4.31 -5.36
C SER A 105 -7.67 -5.03 -6.71
N ASP A 106 -8.10 -4.36 -7.77
CA ASP A 106 -8.05 -4.90 -9.14
C ASP A 106 -6.62 -5.13 -9.64
N ALA A 107 -5.65 -4.40 -9.07
CA ALA A 107 -4.22 -4.49 -9.41
C ALA A 107 -3.34 -4.55 -8.13
N PRO A 108 -3.28 -5.71 -7.45
CA PRO A 108 -2.44 -5.89 -6.27
C PRO A 108 -0.96 -5.76 -6.64
N SER A 109 -0.28 -4.79 -6.05
CA SER A 109 1.14 -4.54 -6.27
C SER A 109 1.74 -3.80 -5.06
N PHE A 110 3.06 -3.79 -4.93
CA PHE A 110 3.73 -3.02 -3.89
C PHE A 110 3.38 -1.52 -4.01
N ALA A 111 3.31 -0.97 -5.22
CA ALA A 111 2.88 0.40 -5.46
C ALA A 111 1.45 0.68 -4.98
N THR A 112 0.53 -0.26 -5.19
CA THR A 112 -0.84 -0.16 -4.63
C THR A 112 -0.82 -0.16 -3.10
N TYR A 113 0.05 -0.98 -2.48
CA TYR A 113 0.24 -0.96 -1.03
C TYR A 113 0.80 0.37 -0.52
N LEU A 114 1.80 0.96 -1.19
CA LEU A 114 2.33 2.28 -0.83
C LEU A 114 1.22 3.34 -0.81
N ARG A 115 0.34 3.32 -1.82
CA ARG A 115 -0.79 4.26 -1.91
C ARG A 115 -1.83 4.04 -0.82
N GLU A 116 -2.20 2.79 -0.55
CA GLU A 116 -3.14 2.48 0.53
C GLU A 116 -2.56 2.82 1.92
N LEU A 117 -1.27 2.58 2.15
CA LEU A 117 -0.59 2.96 3.38
C LEU A 117 -0.54 4.48 3.54
N SER A 118 -0.15 5.19 2.48
CA SER A 118 -0.11 6.66 2.49
C SER A 118 -1.47 7.28 2.84
N ARG A 119 -2.55 6.79 2.23
CA ARG A 119 -3.92 7.23 2.52
C ARG A 119 -4.40 6.95 3.94
N LEU A 120 -3.85 5.95 4.61
CA LEU A 120 -4.17 5.66 6.01
C LEU A 120 -3.40 6.56 6.96
N ARG A 121 -2.12 6.83 6.65
CA ARG A 121 -1.24 7.59 7.52
C ARG A 121 -1.40 9.09 7.38
N TYR A 122 -1.60 9.61 6.18
CA TYR A 122 -1.59 11.05 5.95
C TYR A 122 -2.99 11.58 5.67
N ARG A 123 -3.32 12.74 6.27
CA ARG A 123 -4.63 13.41 6.11
C ARG A 123 -4.81 14.04 4.73
N SER A 124 -3.70 14.36 4.07
CA SER A 124 -3.63 14.95 2.74
C SER A 124 -2.84 14.03 1.81
N ASP A 125 -3.06 14.17 0.50
CA ASP A 125 -2.29 13.45 -0.52
C ASP A 125 -0.82 13.92 -0.62
N THR A 126 -0.47 15.01 0.08
CA THR A 126 0.89 15.56 0.14
C THR A 126 1.46 15.43 1.56
N ILE A 127 2.67 14.86 1.65
CA ILE A 127 3.48 14.79 2.87
C ILE A 127 4.41 16.00 2.88
N ASN A 128 4.12 17.00 3.73
CA ASN A 128 4.96 18.19 3.88
C ASN A 128 5.78 18.16 5.16
N ASP A 129 5.14 17.79 6.27
CA ASP A 129 5.74 17.77 7.61
C ASP A 129 5.00 16.77 8.51
N TYR A 130 5.55 16.50 9.68
CA TYR A 130 5.03 15.62 10.72
C TYR A 130 3.54 15.86 11.05
N THR A 131 3.02 17.09 10.93
CA THR A 131 1.61 17.39 11.22
C THR A 131 0.61 16.76 10.26
N ASP A 132 1.08 16.30 9.09
CA ASP A 132 0.24 15.63 8.10
C ASP A 132 -0.08 14.18 8.50
N ASP A 133 0.73 13.57 9.36
CA ASP A 133 0.50 12.23 9.92
C ASP A 133 -0.71 12.24 10.86
N GLY A 134 -1.72 11.45 10.50
CA GLY A 134 -2.97 11.27 11.22
C GLY A 134 -2.94 10.21 12.32
N SER A 135 -1.84 9.47 12.42
CA SER A 135 -1.63 8.40 13.40
C SER A 135 -1.09 8.90 14.75
N ARG A 136 -0.66 10.17 14.79
CA ARG A 136 -0.25 10.93 15.98
C ARG A 136 -1.27 12.01 16.32
#